data_AF-A0A231HHN1-F1
#
_entry.id   AF-A0A231HHN1-F1
#
_cell.length_a   1.000
_cell.length_b   1.000
_cell.length_c   1.000
_cell.angle_alpha   90.00
_cell.angle_beta   90.00
_cell.angle_gamma   90.00
#
_symmetry.space_group_name_H-M   'P 1'
#
loop_
_entity.id
_entity.type
_entity.pdbx_description
1 polymer ?
#
loop_
_entity_poly.entity_id
_entity_poly.type
_entity_poly.pdbx_seq_one_letter_code
_entity_poly.pdbx_strand_id
1 'polypeptide(L)'
;MKTKLTAVALSLGVLAGGVVAPAYADDAKAGSIAEQTRQDLADWRQAGFDEASAYALSQDVFSDAYRDRMAKYQELRQQRGK
;
A
#
# COMPACT_ATOMS: atom_id res chain seq x y z
N MET A 1 41.86 -9.89 -6.54
CA MET A 1 41.26 -10.79 -5.53
C MET A 1 39.76 -10.57 -5.55
N LYS A 2 38.95 -11.63 -5.69
CA LYS A 2 37.48 -11.58 -5.75
C LYS A 2 36.93 -11.68 -4.32
N THR A 3 36.42 -10.60 -3.76
CA THR A 3 35.78 -10.65 -2.44
C THR A 3 34.28 -10.83 -2.64
N LYS A 4 33.82 -12.06 -2.47
CA LYS A 4 32.40 -12.41 -2.45
C LYS A 4 31.86 -12.01 -1.08
N LEU A 5 30.96 -11.02 -1.04
CA LEU A 5 30.22 -10.69 0.16
C LEU A 5 29.05 -11.66 0.27
N THR A 6 29.24 -12.69 1.10
CA THR A 6 28.22 -13.65 1.51
C THR A 6 27.16 -12.90 2.34
N ALA A 7 25.98 -12.70 1.76
CA ALA A 7 24.83 -12.21 2.51
C ALA A 7 24.37 -13.31 3.48
N VAL A 8 24.48 -13.02 4.78
CA VAL A 8 23.97 -13.87 5.85
C VAL A 8 22.45 -13.84 5.80
N ALA A 9 21.85 -14.94 5.36
CA ALA A 9 20.42 -15.16 5.43
C ALA A 9 20.01 -15.31 6.90
N LEU A 10 19.31 -14.30 7.44
CA LEU A 10 18.62 -14.40 8.73
C LEU A 10 17.38 -15.28 8.53
N SER A 11 17.55 -16.59 8.67
CA SER A 11 16.47 -17.57 8.72
C SER A 11 15.78 -17.51 10.09
N LEU A 12 14.60 -16.90 10.15
CA LEU A 12 13.68 -16.99 11.28
C LEU A 12 12.34 -17.55 10.79
N GLY A 13 12.15 -18.84 11.03
CA GLY A 13 10.94 -19.63 10.84
C GLY A 13 11.35 -21.08 11.10
N VAL A 14 10.76 -21.84 12.02
CA VAL A 14 9.34 -22.18 12.05
C VAL A 14 9.03 -22.69 13.46
N LEU A 15 8.10 -22.08 14.18
CA LEU A 15 7.36 -22.76 15.24
C LEU A 15 6.03 -23.23 14.65
N ALA A 16 6.00 -24.55 14.45
CA ALA A 16 4.86 -25.46 14.30
C ALA A 16 3.47 -24.87 14.06
N GLY A 17 2.91 -25.17 12.88
CA GLY A 17 1.46 -25.31 12.70
C GLY A 17 0.89 -24.55 11.50
N GLY A 18 0.84 -25.21 10.34
CA GLY A 18 -0.09 -24.84 9.27
C GLY A 18 0.49 -24.05 8.10
N VAL A 19 0.61 -24.76 6.97
CA VAL A 19 0.74 -24.27 5.58
C VAL A 19 2.02 -23.48 5.25
N VAL A 20 2.99 -24.20 4.68
CA VAL A 20 4.06 -23.66 3.84
C VAL A 20 3.46 -23.09 2.55
N ALA A 21 3.60 -21.78 2.31
CA ALA A 21 3.73 -21.21 0.96
C ALA A 21 4.23 -19.76 1.01
N PRO A 22 5.51 -19.48 0.67
CA PRO A 22 5.85 -18.28 -0.06
C PRO A 22 5.92 -18.66 -1.54
N ALA A 23 4.76 -18.80 -2.18
CA ALA A 23 4.72 -18.74 -3.63
C ALA A 23 4.89 -17.27 -4.00
N TYR A 24 6.05 -16.94 -4.58
CA TYR A 24 6.26 -15.68 -5.28
C TYR A 24 5.05 -15.46 -6.20
N ALA A 25 4.28 -14.44 -5.90
CA ALA A 25 3.00 -14.18 -6.54
C ALA A 25 3.20 -14.03 -8.05
N ASP A 26 2.32 -14.68 -8.81
CA ASP A 26 2.08 -14.48 -10.25
C ASP A 26 2.45 -13.06 -10.70
N ASP A 27 3.41 -12.92 -11.62
CA ASP A 27 3.87 -11.61 -12.14
C ASP A 27 2.71 -10.77 -12.72
N ALA A 28 1.69 -11.45 -13.28
CA ALA A 28 0.46 -10.80 -13.75
C ALA A 28 -0.36 -10.19 -12.60
N LYS A 29 -0.43 -10.87 -11.45
CA LYS A 29 -1.10 -10.37 -10.24
C LYS A 29 -0.32 -9.21 -9.63
N ALA A 30 1.00 -9.29 -9.59
CA ALA A 30 1.87 -8.19 -9.14
C ALA A 30 1.70 -6.93 -10.02
N GLY A 31 1.65 -7.08 -11.35
CA GLY A 31 1.37 -5.98 -12.28
C GLY A 31 0.02 -5.31 -12.05
N SER A 32 -1.03 -6.11 -11.78
CA SER A 32 -2.37 -5.59 -11.48
C SER A 32 -2.44 -4.79 -10.16
N ILE A 33 -1.75 -5.26 -9.12
CA ILE A 33 -1.69 -4.59 -7.82
C ILE A 33 -0.93 -3.26 -7.92
N ALA A 34 0.17 -3.23 -8.67
CA ALA A 34 0.96 -2.02 -8.86
C ALA A 34 0.18 -0.92 -9.60
N GLU A 35 -0.64 -1.30 -10.59
CA GLU A 35 -1.52 -0.37 -11.30
C GLU A 35 -2.63 0.16 -10.39
N GLN A 36 -3.32 -0.72 -9.66
CA GLN A 36 -4.36 -0.34 -8.70
C GLN A 36 -3.82 0.61 -7.62
N THR A 37 -2.61 0.33 -7.11
CA THR A 37 -1.96 1.18 -6.11
C THR A 37 -1.64 2.57 -6.67
N ARG A 38 -1.16 2.66 -7.92
CA ARG A 38 -0.88 3.95 -8.57
C ARG A 38 -2.16 4.79 -8.74
N GLN A 39 -3.25 4.15 -9.12
CA GLN A 39 -4.55 4.81 -9.26
C GLN A 39 -5.11 5.26 -7.91
N ASP A 40 -5.03 4.42 -6.88
CA ASP A 40 -5.46 4.79 -5.52
C ASP A 40 -4.64 5.96 -4.96
N LEU A 41 -3.32 6.01 -5.21
CA LEU A 41 -2.49 7.14 -4.82
C LEU A 41 -2.85 8.43 -5.57
N ALA A 42 -3.25 8.33 -6.84
CA ALA A 42 -3.71 9.49 -7.60
C ALA A 42 -5.03 10.04 -7.03
N ASP A 43 -6.01 9.16 -6.78
CA ASP A 43 -7.30 9.53 -6.18
C ASP A 43 -7.12 10.10 -4.77
N TRP A 44 -6.22 9.52 -3.98
CA TRP A 44 -5.85 10.01 -2.65
C TRP A 44 -5.29 11.43 -2.68
N ARG A 45 -4.38 11.72 -3.61
CA ARG A 45 -3.83 13.07 -3.81
C ARG A 45 -4.88 14.05 -4.31
N GLN A 46 -5.72 13.63 -5.26
CA GLN A 46 -6.81 14.46 -5.79
C GLN A 46 -7.86 14.78 -4.72
N ALA A 47 -8.06 13.88 -3.77
CA ALA A 47 -8.90 14.10 -2.59
C ALA A 47 -8.30 15.11 -1.59
N GLY A 48 -7.05 15.52 -1.77
CA GLY A 48 -6.38 16.53 -0.94
C GLY A 48 -5.58 15.94 0.22
N PHE A 49 -5.16 14.67 0.11
CA PHE A 49 -4.16 14.04 0.99
C PHE A 49 -2.78 14.11 0.34
N ASP A 50 -2.17 15.30 0.37
CA ASP A 50 -0.73 15.45 0.15
C ASP A 50 0.08 14.96 1.36
N GLU A 51 1.41 14.92 1.25
CA GLU A 51 2.29 14.37 2.28
C GLU A 51 2.18 15.11 3.62
N ALA A 52 1.99 16.43 3.59
CA ALA A 52 1.85 17.26 4.80
C ALA A 52 0.48 17.06 5.47
N SER A 53 -0.58 17.01 4.67
CA SER A 53 -1.95 16.79 5.14
C SER A 53 -2.20 15.35 5.59
N ALA A 54 -1.55 14.35 4.98
CA ALA A 54 -1.63 12.96 5.44
C ALA A 54 -1.11 12.81 6.88
N TYR A 55 0.03 13.45 7.19
CA TYR A 55 0.56 13.45 8.55
C TYR A 55 -0.36 14.19 9.53
N ALA A 56 -0.76 15.42 9.21
CA ALA A 56 -1.61 16.23 10.08
C ALA A 56 -2.98 15.58 10.35
N LEU A 57 -3.61 15.01 9.32
CA LEU A 57 -4.95 14.43 9.43
C LEU A 57 -4.95 13.01 9.97
N SER A 58 -3.81 12.29 9.93
CA SER A 58 -3.68 11.00 10.62
C SER A 58 -3.79 11.15 12.15
N GLN A 59 -3.57 12.35 12.67
CA GLN A 59 -3.72 12.66 14.10
C GLN A 59 -5.15 13.08 14.45
N ASP A 60 -5.95 13.55 13.47
CA ASP A 60 -7.34 13.96 13.64
C ASP A 60 -8.25 13.40 12.53
N VAL A 61 -8.42 12.08 12.58
CA VAL A 61 -9.27 11.32 11.66
C VAL A 61 -10.77 11.54 11.89
N PHE A 62 -11.16 12.26 12.94
CA PHE A 62 -12.55 12.58 13.25
C PHE A 62 -12.95 13.98 12.80
N SER A 63 -11.98 14.84 12.43
CA SER A 63 -12.24 16.16 11.88
C SER A 63 -13.14 16.12 10.64
N ASP A 64 -13.96 17.15 10.48
CA ASP A 64 -14.73 17.37 9.24
C ASP A 64 -13.80 17.46 8.03
N ALA A 65 -12.62 18.07 8.21
CA ALA A 65 -11.61 18.17 7.17
C ALA A 65 -11.07 16.80 6.70
N TYR A 66 -10.99 15.80 7.58
CA TYR A 66 -10.67 14.42 7.19
C TYR A 66 -11.86 13.76 6.50
N ARG A 67 -13.07 13.90 7.07
CA ARG A 67 -14.31 13.30 6.56
C ARG A 67 -14.63 13.76 5.14
N ASP A 68 -14.49 15.06 4.84
CA ASP A 68 -14.76 15.63 3.52
C ASP A 68 -13.79 15.10 2.46
N ARG A 69 -12.50 15.03 2.80
CA ARG A 69 -11.48 14.44 1.90
C ARG A 69 -11.72 12.96 1.68
N MET A 70 -12.08 12.23 2.73
CA MET A 70 -12.40 10.80 2.63
C MET A 70 -13.65 10.56 1.77
N ALA A 71 -14.67 11.40 1.88
CA ALA A 71 -15.86 11.33 1.02
C ALA A 71 -15.49 11.56 -0.45
N LYS A 72 -14.66 12.58 -0.74
CA LYS A 72 -14.14 12.84 -2.09
C LYS A 72 -13.33 11.67 -2.64
N TYR A 73 -12.45 11.08 -1.83
CA TYR A 73 -11.68 9.88 -2.21
C TYR A 73 -12.59 8.70 -2.57
N GLN A 74 -13.64 8.45 -1.78
CA GLN A 74 -14.59 7.38 -2.07
C GLN A 74 -15.38 7.63 -3.37
N GLU A 75 -15.77 8.87 -3.64
CA GLU A 75 -16.43 9.25 -4.88
C GLU A 75 -15.54 8.94 -6.11
N LEU A 76 -14.27 9.38 -6.07
CA LEU A 76 -13.30 9.14 -7.15
C LEU A 76 -13.11 7.63 -7.42
N ARG A 77 -12.99 6.83 -6.36
CA ARG A 77 -12.88 5.37 -6.49
C ARG A 77 -14.12 4.72 -7.09
N GLN A 78 -15.31 5.21 -6.74
CA GLN A 78 -16.55 4.70 -7.33
C GLN A 78 -16.67 5.06 -8.81
N GLN A 79 -16.23 6.26 -9.21
CA GLN A 79 -16.23 6.68 -10.61
C GLN A 79 -15.29 5.82 -11.47
N ARG A 80 -14.14 5.43 -10.94
CA ARG A 80 -13.16 4.54 -11.62
C ARG A 80 -13.68 3.10 -11.80
N GLY A 81 -14.56 2.64 -10.91
CA GLY A 81 -15.13 1.30 -10.95
C GLY A 81 -16.40 1.16 -11.80
N LYS A 82 -16.88 2.25 -12.40
CA LYS A 82 -17.98 2.27 -13.37
C LYS A 82 -17.44 2.17 -14.79
#